data_AF-A0A0G1T312-F1
#
_entry.id   AF-A0A0G1T312-F1
#
_cell.length_a   1.000
_cell.length_b   1.000
_cell.length_c   1.000
_cell.angle_alpha   90.00
_cell.angle_beta   90.00
_cell.angle_gamma   90.00
#
_symmetry.space_group_name_H-M   'P 1'
#
loop_
_entity.id
_entity.type
_entity.pdbx_description
1 polymer ?
#
loop_
_entity_poly.entity_id
_entity_poly.type
_entity_poly.pdbx_seq_one_letter_code
_entity_poly.pdbx_strand_id
1 'polypeptide(L)'
;MDFHPLVIHYPIAFLTTYVVFELLRFRKLSVLPYWFHIKATLVVVGELGALATVIAAYMSAGLAGESALADMYKNFIIITTVIFGIISLVYLKWSKMLKSVVIIPLAVIGLFFIVVSGGLFGATVYSTHFDPLLAPVFKLLKVY
;
A
#
# COMPACT_ATOMS: atom_id res chain seq x y z
N MET A 1 -20.04 15.43 7.56
CA MET A 1 -18.65 15.12 7.15
C MET A 1 -18.66 13.67 6.72
N ASP A 2 -18.30 13.39 5.47
CA ASP A 2 -18.25 12.01 4.99
C ASP A 2 -17.11 11.32 5.71
N PHE A 3 -17.43 10.51 6.72
CA PHE A 3 -16.45 9.65 7.40
C PHE A 3 -15.81 8.62 6.44
N HIS A 4 -16.39 8.49 5.25
CA HIS A 4 -16.05 7.50 4.25
C HIS A 4 -14.61 7.61 3.72
N PRO A 5 -14.05 8.76 3.28
CA PRO A 5 -12.69 8.77 2.74
C PRO A 5 -11.62 8.54 3.81
N LEU A 6 -11.85 9.02 5.04
CA LEU A 6 -10.85 9.01 6.11
C LEU A 6 -10.54 7.60 6.61
N VAL A 7 -11.56 6.75 6.80
CA VAL A 7 -11.38 5.40 7.38
C VAL A 7 -10.75 4.41 6.39
N ILE A 8 -11.02 4.54 5.09
CA ILE A 8 -10.46 3.65 4.04
C ILE A 8 -9.10 4.13 3.48
N HIS A 9 -8.76 5.42 3.60
CA HIS A 9 -7.44 5.91 3.19
C HIS A 9 -6.40 5.88 4.33
N TYR A 10 -6.83 5.91 5.60
CA TYR A 10 -5.93 5.86 6.76
C TYR A 10 -5.00 4.63 6.81
N PRO A 11 -5.40 3.42 6.41
CA PRO A 11 -4.53 2.24 6.40
C PRO A 11 -3.26 2.40 5.54
N ILE A 12 -3.40 3.02 4.37
CA ILE A 12 -2.29 3.25 3.45
C ILE A 12 -1.27 4.22 4.05
N ALA A 13 -1.69 5.18 4.87
CA ALA A 13 -0.78 6.08 5.56
C ALA A 13 0.16 5.34 6.52
N PHE A 14 -0.33 4.31 7.21
CA PHE A 14 0.49 3.46 8.07
C PHE A 14 1.55 2.69 7.28
N LEU A 15 1.16 2.05 6.16
CA LEU A 15 2.08 1.33 5.28
C LEU A 15 3.12 2.26 4.63
N THR A 16 2.69 3.44 4.16
CA THR A 16 3.57 4.43 3.57
C THR A 16 4.59 4.96 4.59
N THR A 17 4.13 5.28 5.81
CA THR A 17 5.00 5.71 6.91
C THR A 17 6.00 4.61 7.28
N TYR A 18 5.55 3.35 7.34
CA TYR A 18 6.42 2.21 7.53
C TYR A 18 7.52 2.14 6.46
N VAL A 19 7.17 2.27 5.18
CA VAL A 19 8.16 2.26 4.08
C VAL A 19 9.15 3.41 4.24
N VAL A 20 8.70 4.63 4.50
CA VAL A 20 9.59 5.79 4.71
C VAL A 20 10.63 5.49 5.81
N PHE A 21 10.21 4.86 6.91
CA PHE A 21 11.12 4.47 7.97
C PHE A 21 12.10 3.35 7.60
N GLU A 22 11.69 2.39 6.76
CA GLU A 22 12.61 1.37 6.23
C GLU A 22 13.60 1.93 5.21
N LEU A 23 13.25 2.98 4.46
CA LEU A 23 14.12 3.61 3.47
C LEU A 23 15.12 4.58 4.11
N LEU A 24 14.65 5.46 4.99
CA LEU A 24 15.49 6.53 5.55
C LEU A 24 16.38 6.08 6.73
N ARG A 25 16.01 4.98 7.42
CA ARG A 25 16.73 4.34 8.54
C ARG A 25 17.54 5.31 9.41
N PHE A 26 16.88 6.29 10.01
CA PHE A 26 17.54 7.25 10.88
C PHE A 26 18.26 6.53 12.03
N ARG A 27 19.58 6.73 12.14
CA ARG A 27 20.43 6.05 13.15
C ARG A 27 19.92 6.28 14.58
N LYS A 28 19.50 7.50 14.90
CA LYS A 28 18.96 7.87 16.21
C LYS A 28 17.69 7.12 16.58
N LEU A 29 16.84 6.80 15.61
CA LEU A 29 15.61 6.05 15.86
C LEU A 29 15.89 4.55 15.99
N SER A 30 16.86 4.05 15.21
CA SER A 30 17.19 2.62 15.16
C SER A 30 17.77 2.06 16.46
N VAL A 31 18.27 2.91 17.35
CA VAL A 31 18.79 2.50 18.68
C VAL A 31 17.72 2.50 19.77
N LEU A 32 16.53 3.03 19.49
CA LEU A 32 15.46 3.10 20.50
C LEU A 32 14.85 1.70 20.72
N PRO A 33 14.64 1.28 21.97
CA PRO A 33 14.18 -0.08 22.28
C PRO A 33 12.77 -0.37 21.74
N TYR A 34 11.94 0.66 21.58
CA TYR A 34 10.59 0.55 21.05
C TYR A 34 10.48 0.70 19.53
N TRP A 35 11.56 1.04 18.83
CA TRP A 35 11.51 1.32 17.38
C TRP A 35 11.06 0.11 16.57
N PHE A 36 11.47 -1.08 17.00
CA PHE A 36 11.00 -2.34 16.44
C PHE A 36 9.46 -2.44 16.52
N HIS A 37 8.89 -2.17 17.69
CA HIS A 37 7.45 -2.26 17.93
C HIS A 37 6.67 -1.20 17.15
N ILE A 38 7.19 0.03 17.04
CA ILE A 38 6.57 1.07 16.21
C ILE A 38 6.44 0.59 14.76
N LYS A 39 7.52 0.08 14.15
CA LYS A 39 7.47 -0.41 12.77
C LYS A 39 6.54 -1.61 12.61
N ALA A 40 6.54 -2.53 13.58
CA ALA A 40 5.63 -3.67 13.60
C ALA A 40 4.16 -3.21 13.65
N THR A 41 3.83 -2.24 14.52
CA THR A 41 2.48 -1.67 14.61
C THR A 41 2.07 -0.99 13.32
N LEU A 42 2.95 -0.16 12.72
CA LEU A 42 2.65 0.51 11.45
C LEU A 42 2.30 -0.50 10.35
N VAL A 43 3.13 -1.54 10.17
CA VAL A 43 2.89 -2.50 9.08
C VAL A 43 1.70 -3.40 9.36
N VAL A 44 1.51 -3.88 10.60
CA VAL A 44 0.40 -4.78 10.95
C VAL A 44 -0.94 -4.05 10.90
N VAL A 45 -1.04 -2.84 11.48
CA VAL A 45 -2.29 -2.06 11.44
C VAL A 45 -2.60 -1.60 10.01
N GLY A 46 -1.58 -1.16 9.27
CA GLY A 46 -1.73 -0.82 7.86
C GLY A 46 -2.21 -2.01 7.02
N GLU A 47 -1.67 -3.20 7.25
CA GLU A 47 -2.05 -4.44 6.56
C GLU A 47 -3.49 -4.85 6.85
N LEU A 48 -3.93 -4.78 8.11
CA LEU A 48 -5.33 -5.06 8.46
C LEU A 48 -6.29 -4.13 7.72
N GLY A 49 -5.93 -2.86 7.56
CA GLY A 49 -6.74 -1.96 6.77
C GLY A 49 -6.59 -2.16 5.25
N ALA A 50 -5.43 -2.61 4.75
CA ALA A 50 -5.29 -3.02 3.35
C ALA A 50 -6.19 -4.22 3.02
N LEU A 51 -6.27 -5.21 3.91
CA LEU A 51 -7.23 -6.32 3.81
C LEU A 51 -8.68 -5.81 3.77
N ALA A 52 -9.04 -4.85 4.63
CA ALA A 52 -10.35 -4.23 4.61
C ALA A 52 -10.63 -3.52 3.27
N THR A 53 -9.63 -2.84 2.69
CA THR A 53 -9.75 -2.21 1.36
C THR A 53 -9.97 -3.23 0.25
N VAL A 54 -9.26 -4.36 0.27
CA VAL A 54 -9.49 -5.46 -0.70
C VAL A 54 -10.92 -5.96 -0.58
N ILE A 55 -11.38 -6.28 0.64
CA ILE A 55 -12.75 -6.75 0.90
C ILE A 55 -13.77 -5.72 0.37
N ALA A 56 -13.60 -4.45 0.73
CA ALA A 56 -14.49 -3.38 0.29
C ALA A 56 -14.53 -3.23 -1.25
N ALA A 57 -13.37 -3.32 -1.92
CA ALA A 57 -13.29 -3.23 -3.37
C ALA A 57 -14.07 -4.36 -4.08
N TYR A 58 -14.04 -5.58 -3.55
CA TYR A 58 -14.80 -6.71 -4.08
C TYR A 58 -16.29 -6.66 -3.72
N MET A 59 -16.65 -6.04 -2.60
CA MET A 59 -18.05 -5.85 -2.20
C MET A 59 -18.74 -4.67 -2.89
N SER A 60 -17.97 -3.71 -3.40
CA SER A 60 -18.54 -2.51 -4.02
C SER A 60 -19.13 -2.80 -5.40
N ALA A 61 -20.45 -2.61 -5.54
CA ALA A 61 -21.16 -2.79 -6.81
C ALA A 61 -20.65 -1.86 -7.93
N GLY A 62 -20.14 -0.67 -7.58
CA GLY A 62 -19.59 0.31 -8.54
C GLY A 62 -18.17 0.03 -9.03
N LEU A 63 -17.44 -0.88 -8.38
CA LEU A 63 -16.19 -1.45 -8.92
C LEU A 63 -16.42 -2.87 -9.45
N ALA A 64 -17.60 -3.47 -9.23
CA ALA A 64 -17.96 -4.79 -9.70
C ALA A 64 -18.50 -4.71 -11.14
N GLY A 65 -17.58 -4.77 -12.10
CA GLY A 65 -17.89 -4.88 -13.52
C GLY A 65 -17.57 -3.61 -14.33
N GLU A 66 -16.76 -3.81 -15.38
CA GLU A 66 -16.80 -3.11 -16.68
C GLU A 66 -15.72 -2.08 -17.07
N SER A 67 -14.70 -1.80 -16.25
CA SER A 67 -13.52 -1.06 -16.76
C SER A 67 -12.19 -1.74 -16.45
N ALA A 68 -11.30 -1.80 -17.45
CA ALA A 68 -9.94 -2.31 -17.30
C ALA A 68 -9.16 -1.61 -16.16
N LEU A 69 -9.50 -0.35 -15.88
CA LEU A 69 -8.98 0.43 -14.76
C LEU A 69 -9.35 -0.16 -13.39
N ALA A 70 -10.63 -0.52 -13.19
CA ALA A 70 -11.10 -1.08 -11.93
C ALA A 70 -10.47 -2.46 -11.65
N ASP A 71 -10.32 -3.29 -12.68
CA ASP A 71 -9.66 -4.60 -12.55
C ASP A 71 -8.17 -4.47 -12.24
N MET A 72 -7.48 -3.53 -12.89
CA MET A 72 -6.09 -3.24 -12.56
C MET A 72 -5.93 -2.70 -11.14
N TYR A 73 -6.80 -1.78 -10.71
CA TYR A 73 -6.81 -1.29 -9.34
C TYR A 73 -6.92 -2.46 -8.34
N LYS A 74 -7.89 -3.36 -8.53
CA LYS A 74 -8.08 -4.56 -7.68
C LYS A 74 -6.83 -5.44 -7.63
N ASN A 75 -6.21 -5.71 -8.79
CA ASN A 75 -4.98 -6.49 -8.84
C ASN A 75 -3.83 -5.82 -8.07
N PHE A 76 -3.68 -4.50 -8.20
CA PHE A 76 -2.62 -3.76 -7.53
C PHE A 76 -2.81 -3.70 -6.01
N ILE A 77 -4.04 -3.52 -5.52
CA ILE A 77 -4.29 -3.57 -4.06
C ILE A 77 -4.06 -4.98 -3.52
N ILE A 78 -4.40 -6.04 -4.25
CA ILE A 78 -4.09 -7.42 -3.83
C ILE A 78 -2.58 -7.63 -3.72
N ILE A 79 -1.81 -7.21 -4.73
CA ILE A 79 -0.35 -7.36 -4.70
C ILE A 79 0.24 -6.58 -3.52
N THR A 80 -0.26 -5.36 -3.26
CA THR A 80 0.11 -4.55 -2.10
C THR A 80 -0.12 -5.33 -0.80
N THR A 81 -1.33 -5.85 -0.61
CA THR A 81 -1.71 -6.65 0.56
C THR A 81 -0.85 -7.90 0.70
N VAL A 82 -0.53 -8.61 -0.38
CA VAL A 82 0.35 -9.79 -0.30
C VAL A 82 1.76 -9.40 0.17
N ILE A 83 2.34 -8.33 -0.38
CA ILE A 83 3.68 -7.87 -0.01
C ILE A 83 3.72 -7.46 1.46
N PHE A 84 2.81 -6.59 1.90
CA PHE A 84 2.79 -6.10 3.28
C PHE A 84 2.28 -7.16 4.27
N GLY A 85 1.46 -8.10 3.83
CA GLY A 85 1.08 -9.30 4.57
C GLY A 85 2.29 -10.19 4.87
N ILE A 86 3.15 -10.45 3.87
CA ILE A 86 4.41 -11.17 4.08
C ILE A 86 5.29 -10.42 5.09
N ILE A 87 5.48 -9.11 4.92
CA ILE A 87 6.29 -8.31 5.84
C ILE A 87 5.70 -8.37 7.27
N SER A 88 4.39 -8.21 7.41
CA SER A 88 3.67 -8.28 8.70
C SER A 88 3.86 -9.64 9.37
N LEU A 89 3.70 -10.73 8.63
CA LEU A 89 3.93 -12.09 9.15
C LEU A 89 5.39 -12.31 9.58
N VAL A 90 6.35 -11.78 8.82
CA VAL A 90 7.77 -11.82 9.20
C VAL A 90 8.00 -11.05 10.50
N TYR A 91 7.39 -9.88 10.68
CA TYR A 91 7.44 -9.14 11.96
C TYR A 91 6.88 -9.94 13.13
N LEU A 92 5.77 -10.67 12.92
CA LEU A 92 5.07 -11.41 13.98
C LEU A 92 5.70 -12.76 14.34
N LYS A 93 6.27 -13.48 13.37
CA LYS A 93 6.71 -14.89 13.54
C LYS A 93 8.19 -15.13 13.27
N TRP A 94 8.80 -14.38 12.37
CA TRP A 94 10.16 -14.63 11.89
C TRP A 94 11.03 -13.38 11.94
N SER A 95 11.05 -12.69 13.09
CA SER A 95 11.78 -11.43 13.26
C SER A 95 13.26 -11.48 12.86
N LYS A 96 13.90 -12.67 12.91
CA LYS A 96 15.27 -12.91 12.44
C LYS A 96 15.46 -12.69 10.92
N MET A 97 14.39 -12.76 10.12
CA MET A 97 14.39 -12.54 8.67
C MET A 97 14.23 -11.05 8.30
N LEU A 98 14.04 -10.15 9.28
CA LEU A 98 13.94 -8.70 9.08
C LEU A 98 15.29 -8.02 8.79
N LYS A 99 16.07 -8.61 7.88
CA LYS A 99 17.30 -8.01 7.39
C LYS A 99 16.96 -6.95 6.37
N SER A 100 17.65 -5.81 6.40
CA SER A 100 17.40 -4.70 5.49
C SER A 100 17.54 -5.08 4.01
N VAL A 101 18.41 -6.05 3.70
CA VAL A 101 18.58 -6.59 2.34
C VAL A 101 17.29 -7.24 1.81
N VAL A 102 16.44 -7.77 2.69
CA VAL A 102 15.16 -8.38 2.33
C VAL A 102 14.03 -7.34 2.37
N ILE A 103 14.01 -6.54 3.44
CA ILE A 103 12.88 -5.64 3.72
C ILE A 103 12.87 -4.42 2.82
N ILE A 104 14.03 -3.83 2.51
CA ILE A 104 14.09 -2.61 1.68
C ILE A 104 13.54 -2.88 0.26
N PRO A 105 13.96 -3.94 -0.46
CA PRO A 105 13.38 -4.22 -1.77
C PRO A 105 11.87 -4.44 -1.72
N LEU A 106 11.38 -5.22 -0.75
CA LEU A 106 9.94 -5.43 -0.58
C LEU A 106 9.19 -4.13 -0.28
N ALA A 107 9.76 -3.25 0.54
CA ALA A 107 9.17 -1.95 0.87
C ALA A 107 9.12 -1.01 -0.35
N VAL A 108 10.16 -0.98 -1.19
CA VAL A 108 10.19 -0.20 -2.44
C VAL A 108 9.14 -0.71 -3.42
N ILE A 109 9.09 -2.03 -3.62
CA ILE A 109 8.10 -2.65 -4.51
C ILE A 109 6.69 -2.38 -3.98
N GLY A 110 6.46 -2.58 -2.68
CA GLY A 110 5.18 -2.28 -2.02
C GLY A 110 4.76 -0.82 -2.17
N LEU A 111 5.69 0.13 -2.01
CA LEU A 111 5.41 1.56 -2.21
C LEU A 111 5.02 1.89 -3.63
N PHE A 112 5.68 1.28 -4.63
CA PHE A 112 5.28 1.43 -6.03
C PHE A 112 3.82 1.00 -6.23
N PHE A 113 3.43 -0.18 -5.72
CA PHE A 113 2.05 -0.65 -5.84
C PHE A 113 1.05 0.22 -5.06
N ILE A 114 1.43 0.76 -3.89
CA ILE A 114 0.61 1.74 -3.14
C ILE A 114 0.35 2.99 -3.99
N VAL A 115 1.40 3.59 -4.55
CA VAL A 115 1.28 4.83 -5.32
C VAL A 115 0.42 4.61 -6.57
N VAL A 116 0.70 3.53 -7.31
CA VAL A 116 -0.05 3.25 -8.55
C VAL A 116 -1.49 2.84 -8.26
N SER A 117 -1.78 2.07 -7.20
CA SER A 117 -3.16 1.74 -6.83
C SER A 117 -3.97 2.97 -6.43
N GLY A 118 -3.38 3.90 -5.67
CA GLY A 118 -4.02 5.18 -5.36
C GLY A 118 -4.33 6.00 -6.61
N GLY A 119 -3.40 6.05 -7.57
CA GLY A 119 -3.62 6.69 -8.86
C GLY A 119 -4.69 6.02 -9.72
N LEU A 120 -4.67 4.68 -9.81
CA LEU A 120 -5.66 3.92 -10.55
C LEU A 120 -7.06 4.13 -9.98
N PHE A 121 -7.20 4.15 -8.65
CA PHE A 121 -8.46 4.49 -7.99
C PHE A 121 -8.88 5.93 -8.27
N GLY A 122 -7.95 6.90 -8.24
CA GLY A 122 -8.24 8.28 -8.64
C GLY A 122 -8.74 8.37 -10.08
N ALA A 123 -8.14 7.59 -10.99
CA ALA A 123 -8.51 7.57 -12.40
C ALA A 123 -9.90 6.98 -12.67
N THR A 124 -10.43 6.09 -11.81
CA THR A 124 -11.81 5.60 -11.96
C THR A 124 -12.85 6.69 -11.64
N VAL A 125 -12.46 7.71 -10.87
CA VAL A 125 -13.35 8.83 -10.48
C VAL A 125 -13.13 10.07 -11.34
N TYR A 126 -11.86 10.42 -11.61
CA TYR A 126 -11.45 11.69 -12.20
C TYR A 126 -10.87 11.60 -13.62
N SER A 127 -10.86 10.42 -14.24
CA SER A 127 -10.17 10.09 -15.51
C SER A 127 -8.64 9.95 -15.42
N THR A 128 -8.03 9.40 -16.46
CA THR A 128 -6.59 9.07 -16.53
C THR A 128 -5.68 10.29 -16.63
N HIS A 129 -6.24 11.46 -16.93
CA HIS A 129 -5.51 12.72 -17.05
C HIS A 129 -5.40 13.49 -15.72
N PHE A 130 -6.05 13.03 -14.64
CA PHE A 130 -6.08 13.76 -13.38
C PHE A 130 -4.69 13.91 -12.73
N ASP A 131 -3.81 12.90 -12.89
CA ASP A 131 -2.45 12.89 -12.35
C ASP A 131 -1.40 12.75 -13.47
N PRO A 132 -0.80 13.88 -13.92
CA PRO A 132 0.24 13.87 -14.94
C PRO A 132 1.50 13.09 -14.54
N LEU A 133 1.77 12.93 -13.24
CA LEU A 133 2.95 12.20 -12.76
C LEU A 133 2.82 10.69 -13.02
N LEU A 134 1.59 10.18 -13.04
CA LEU A 134 1.30 8.78 -13.32
C LEU A 134 1.01 8.50 -14.79
N ALA A 135 0.91 9.52 -15.65
CA ALA A 135 0.68 9.36 -17.08
C ALA A 135 1.64 8.36 -17.76
N PRO A 136 2.97 8.35 -17.48
CA PRO A 136 3.86 7.35 -18.06
C PRO A 136 3.51 5.91 -17.64
N VAL A 137 3.10 5.73 -16.38
CA VAL A 137 2.70 4.43 -15.83
C VAL A 137 1.39 3.97 -16.44
N PHE A 138 0.38 4.84 -16.54
CA PHE A 138 -0.89 4.52 -17.15
C PHE A 138 -0.75 4.17 -18.65
N LYS A 139 0.15 4.85 -19.37
CA LYS A 139 0.48 4.49 -20.77
C LYS A 139 1.09 3.10 -20.86
N LEU A 140 2.03 2.78 -19.97
CA LEU A 140 2.66 1.45 -19.90
C LEU A 140 1.63 0.36 -19.61
N LEU A 141 0.66 0.65 -18.74
CA LEU A 141 -0.41 -0.26 -18.38
C LEU A 141 -1.57 -0.27 -19.39
N LYS A 142 -1.48 0.49 -20.49
CA LYS A 142 -2.48 0.60 -21.56
C LYS A 142 -3.87 1.04 -21.07
N VAL A 143 -3.90 1.92 -20.08
CA VAL A 143 -5.13 2.49 -19.53
C VAL A 143 -5.20 4.01 -19.64
N TYR A 144 -4.18 4.66 -20.23
CA TYR A 144 -4.14 6.11 -20.41
C TYR A 144 -5.00 6.60 -21.57
#